data_AF-A0A7Z9SLU4-F1
#
_entry.id   AF-A0A7Z9SLU4-F1
#
_cell.length_a   1.000
_cell.length_b   1.000
_cell.length_c   1.000
_cell.angle_alpha   90.00
_cell.angle_beta   90.00
_cell.angle_gamma   90.00
#
_symmetry.space_group_name_H-M   'P 1'
#
loop_
_entity.id
_entity.type
_entity.pdbx_description
1 polymer ?
#
loop_
_entity_poly.entity_id
_entity_poly.type
_entity_poly.pdbx_seq_one_letter_code
_entity_poly.pdbx_strand_id
1 'polypeptide(L)'
;GIDDAVEFANLAAGIVVGKIGSATATLNEILEYESSLNKSTSDEHIKTLAEIAALSQELKARDKKIIFTNGCFDILHAGHVRYLETAKSYGDVLILGLNSDRSVTALKGEGRPINTQMDRAYILAALEAVDYVVVFDEDTPYDLIKAVKPHVLVKGGDYEGKEVVGQDIADELKLVQFVDGKSTTRTIEKIQQGN
;
A
#
# COMPACT_ATOMS: atom_id res chain seq x y z
N GLY A 1 9.00 4.75 -25.34
CA GLY A 1 10.15 3.87 -25.60
C GLY A 1 9.76 2.84 -26.64
N ILE A 2 10.66 1.90 -26.99
CA ILE A 2 10.23 0.70 -27.75
C ILE A 2 9.21 -0.10 -26.92
N ASP A 3 9.39 -0.14 -25.59
CA ASP A 3 8.48 -0.85 -24.67
C ASP A 3 7.06 -0.27 -24.69
N ASP A 4 6.90 1.05 -24.52
CA ASP A 4 5.58 1.71 -24.60
C ASP A 4 4.89 1.48 -25.96
N ALA A 5 5.67 1.38 -27.05
CA ALA A 5 5.13 1.11 -28.38
C ALA A 5 4.65 -0.35 -28.52
N VAL A 6 5.35 -1.30 -27.90
CA VAL A 6 4.97 -2.72 -27.84
C VAL A 6 3.70 -2.88 -27.00
N GLU A 7 3.64 -2.23 -25.84
CA GLU A 7 2.48 -2.25 -24.95
C GLU A 7 1.23 -1.68 -25.66
N PHE A 8 1.37 -0.50 -26.27
CA PHE A 8 0.29 0.12 -27.05
C PHE A 8 -0.18 -0.78 -28.21
N ALA A 9 0.75 -1.43 -28.92
CA ALA A 9 0.41 -2.35 -30.00
C ALA A 9 -0.36 -3.59 -29.50
N ASN A 10 0.01 -4.13 -28.33
CA ASN A 10 -0.69 -5.25 -27.72
C ASN A 10 -2.12 -4.88 -27.30
N LEU A 11 -2.31 -3.70 -26.70
CA LEU A 11 -3.64 -3.19 -26.34
C LEU A 11 -4.53 -2.99 -27.58
N ALA A 12 -3.99 -2.36 -28.62
CA ALA A 12 -4.69 -2.16 -29.89
C ALA A 12 -5.08 -3.49 -30.54
N ALA A 13 -4.18 -4.48 -30.53
CA ALA A 13 -4.45 -5.81 -31.08
C ALA A 13 -5.57 -6.54 -30.32
N GLY A 14 -5.57 -6.49 -28.98
CA GLY A 14 -6.60 -7.09 -28.12
C GLY A 14 -8.00 -6.58 -28.45
N ILE A 15 -8.14 -5.27 -28.71
CA ILE A 15 -9.41 -4.65 -29.08
C ILE A 15 -9.88 -5.10 -30.45
N VAL A 16 -8.98 -5.12 -31.44
CA VAL A 16 -9.34 -5.49 -32.82
C VAL A 16 -9.79 -6.95 -32.90
N VAL A 17 -9.12 -7.86 -32.19
CA VAL A 17 -9.49 -9.28 -32.13
C VAL A 17 -10.88 -9.50 -31.51
N GLY A 18 -11.29 -8.64 -30.57
CA GLY A 18 -12.61 -8.70 -29.93
C GLY A 18 -13.77 -8.20 -30.81
N LYS A 19 -13.50 -7.56 -31.96
CA LYS A 19 -14.52 -7.00 -32.85
C LYS A 19 -14.88 -7.97 -33.98
N ILE A 20 -16.15 -7.96 -34.38
CA ILE A 20 -16.62 -8.75 -35.52
C ILE A 20 -16.24 -8.03 -36.82
N GLY A 21 -15.44 -8.69 -37.67
CA GLY A 21 -15.04 -8.20 -38.99
C GLY A 21 -13.72 -7.40 -38.98
N SER A 22 -13.38 -6.79 -40.12
CA SER A 22 -12.20 -5.91 -40.21
C SER A 22 -12.50 -4.60 -39.50
N ALA A 23 -11.94 -4.42 -38.31
CA ALA A 23 -12.16 -3.23 -37.48
C ALA A 23 -10.85 -2.55 -37.09
N THR A 24 -10.89 -1.24 -36.87
CA THR A 24 -9.78 -0.45 -36.31
C THR A 24 -10.01 -0.24 -34.82
N ALA A 25 -8.92 -0.11 -34.05
CA ALA A 25 -8.97 0.40 -32.68
C ALA A 25 -8.76 1.92 -32.70
N THR A 26 -9.65 2.67 -32.06
CA THR A 26 -9.46 4.09 -31.81
C THR A 26 -8.64 4.31 -30.54
N LEU A 27 -8.04 5.48 -30.39
CA LEU A 27 -7.29 5.82 -29.17
C LEU A 27 -8.15 5.73 -27.91
N ASN A 28 -9.41 6.17 -27.96
CA ASN A 28 -10.32 6.07 -26.80
C ASN A 28 -10.61 4.62 -26.43
N GLU A 29 -10.81 3.73 -27.42
CA GLU A 29 -11.01 2.31 -27.14
C GLU A 29 -9.75 1.68 -26.53
N ILE A 30 -8.56 2.13 -26.92
CA ILE A 30 -7.29 1.68 -26.32
C ILE A 30 -7.22 2.10 -24.85
N LEU A 31 -7.52 3.37 -24.56
CA LEU A 31 -7.54 3.89 -23.19
C LEU A 31 -8.64 3.23 -22.32
N GLU A 32 -9.82 3.00 -22.88
CA GLU A 32 -10.92 2.30 -22.19
C GLU A 32 -10.58 0.83 -21.92
N TYR A 33 -9.94 0.16 -22.88
CA TYR A 33 -9.51 -1.22 -22.73
C TYR A 33 -8.38 -1.36 -21.72
N GLU A 34 -7.37 -0.50 -21.77
CA GLU A 34 -6.31 -0.40 -20.78
C GLU A 34 -6.89 -0.15 -19.38
N SER A 35 -7.81 0.81 -19.24
CA SER A 35 -8.53 1.04 -17.99
C SER A 35 -9.35 -0.17 -17.53
N SER A 36 -9.88 -0.96 -18.46
CA SER A 36 -10.65 -2.18 -18.15
C SER A 36 -9.77 -3.34 -17.69
N LEU A 37 -8.54 -3.45 -18.21
CA LEU A 37 -7.53 -4.41 -17.75
C LEU A 37 -7.02 -4.04 -16.36
N ASN A 38 -6.95 -2.74 -16.07
CA ASN A 38 -6.58 -2.20 -14.76
C ASN A 38 -7.75 -2.17 -13.75
N LYS A 39 -8.85 -2.90 -14.00
CA LYS A 39 -9.89 -3.15 -12.99
C LYS A 39 -9.39 -4.17 -11.97
N SER A 40 -8.34 -3.82 -11.23
CA SER A 40 -7.98 -4.57 -10.03
C SER A 40 -9.03 -4.28 -8.96
N THR A 41 -9.58 -5.33 -8.37
CA THR A 41 -10.38 -5.17 -7.15
C THR A 41 -9.40 -4.96 -6.00
N SER A 42 -9.72 -4.06 -5.07
CA SER A 42 -8.86 -3.82 -3.89
C SER A 42 -8.54 -5.11 -3.12
N ASP A 43 -9.39 -6.12 -3.21
CA ASP A 43 -9.16 -7.48 -2.70
C ASP A 43 -7.86 -8.12 -3.21
N GLU A 44 -7.51 -7.91 -4.48
CA GLU A 44 -6.29 -8.47 -5.07
C GLU A 44 -5.02 -7.87 -4.47
N HIS A 45 -5.11 -6.71 -3.83
CA HIS A 45 -4.01 -6.06 -3.13
C HIS A 45 -3.93 -6.46 -1.66
N ILE A 46 -4.99 -7.07 -1.10
CA ILE A 46 -5.00 -7.57 0.28
C ILE A 46 -4.46 -9.00 0.29
N LYS A 47 -3.35 -9.21 1.00
CA LYS A 47 -2.64 -10.49 1.04
C LYS A 47 -2.57 -11.06 2.45
N THR A 48 -2.60 -12.37 2.52
CA THR A 48 -2.19 -13.12 3.71
C THR A 48 -0.67 -13.12 3.87
N LEU A 49 -0.18 -13.48 5.06
CA LEU A 49 1.25 -13.63 5.32
C LEU A 49 1.95 -14.62 4.37
N ALA A 50 1.27 -15.73 4.04
CA ALA A 50 1.83 -16.74 3.15
C ALA A 50 1.95 -16.22 1.71
N GLU A 51 0.91 -15.54 1.22
CA GLU A 51 0.89 -14.97 -0.14
C GLU A 51 1.93 -13.86 -0.28
N ILE A 52 2.03 -12.94 0.69
CA ILE A 52 2.99 -11.84 0.59
C ILE A 52 4.43 -12.34 0.70
N ALA A 53 4.68 -13.40 1.47
CA ALA A 53 6.00 -14.00 1.56
C ALA A 53 6.44 -14.59 0.21
N ALA A 54 5.56 -15.34 -0.45
CA ALA A 54 5.83 -15.89 -1.78
C ALA A 54 6.00 -14.77 -2.83
N LEU A 55 5.11 -13.79 -2.82
CA LEU A 55 5.17 -12.64 -3.74
C LEU A 55 6.44 -11.82 -3.54
N SER A 56 6.88 -11.61 -2.30
CA SER A 56 8.11 -10.88 -2.01
C SER A 56 9.35 -11.60 -2.57
N GLN A 57 9.36 -12.93 -2.58
CA GLN A 57 10.44 -13.70 -3.22
C GLN A 57 10.42 -13.53 -4.74
N GLU A 58 9.24 -13.59 -5.36
CA GLU A 58 9.08 -13.39 -6.81
C GLU A 58 9.49 -11.97 -7.24
N LEU A 59 9.06 -10.95 -6.50
CA LEU A 59 9.42 -9.55 -6.77
C LEU A 59 10.94 -9.34 -6.71
N LYS A 60 11.62 -9.93 -5.74
CA LYS A 60 13.09 -9.87 -5.64
C LYS A 60 13.79 -10.61 -6.76
N ALA A 61 13.25 -11.77 -7.18
CA ALA A 61 13.78 -12.50 -8.34
C ALA A 61 13.64 -11.70 -9.65
N ARG A 62 12.79 -10.66 -9.66
CA ARG A 62 12.61 -9.69 -10.75
C ARG A 62 13.30 -8.36 -10.48
N ASP A 63 14.25 -8.32 -9.55
CA ASP A 63 15.02 -7.13 -9.16
C ASP A 63 14.15 -5.94 -8.70
N LYS A 64 12.95 -6.19 -8.18
CA LYS A 64 12.08 -5.13 -7.65
C LYS A 64 12.49 -4.74 -6.24
N LYS A 65 12.69 -3.44 -6.02
CA LYS A 65 12.98 -2.86 -4.72
C LYS A 65 11.70 -2.75 -3.89
N ILE A 66 11.56 -3.65 -2.94
CA ILE A 66 10.46 -3.67 -1.96
C ILE A 66 10.67 -2.67 -0.82
N ILE A 67 9.66 -1.83 -0.60
CA ILE A 67 9.51 -0.93 0.55
C ILE A 67 8.46 -1.52 1.50
N PHE A 68 8.70 -1.39 2.79
CA PHE A 68 7.74 -1.77 3.81
C PHE A 68 7.46 -0.61 4.77
N THR A 69 6.19 -0.44 5.13
CA THR A 69 5.76 0.40 6.24
C THR A 69 4.65 -0.33 7.01
N ASN A 70 4.35 0.11 8.24
CA ASN A 70 3.18 -0.39 8.94
C ASN A 70 2.50 0.70 9.79
N GLY A 71 1.25 0.46 10.16
CA GLY A 71 0.51 1.33 11.06
C GLY A 71 -0.95 0.93 11.22
N CYS A 72 -1.69 1.67 12.05
CA CYS A 72 -3.11 1.44 12.31
C CYS A 72 -4.02 2.02 11.21
N PHE A 73 -3.68 3.20 10.69
CA PHE A 73 -4.41 3.90 9.60
C PHE A 73 -5.93 3.98 9.79
N ASP A 74 -6.38 4.29 11.01
CA ASP A 74 -7.79 4.17 11.36
C ASP A 74 -8.70 5.21 10.68
N ILE A 75 -8.40 6.50 10.83
CA ILE A 75 -9.04 7.56 10.04
C ILE A 75 -7.98 8.21 9.17
N LEU A 76 -8.14 8.04 7.86
CA LEU A 76 -7.22 8.63 6.90
C LEU A 76 -7.37 10.14 6.80
N HIS A 77 -6.26 10.78 6.44
CA HIS A 77 -6.19 12.19 6.11
C HIS A 77 -5.01 12.41 5.15
N ALA A 78 -4.92 13.61 4.56
CA ALA A 78 -3.88 13.93 3.57
C ALA A 78 -2.44 13.65 4.06
N GLY A 79 -2.16 13.77 5.36
CA GLY A 79 -0.86 13.40 5.93
C GLY A 79 -0.48 11.91 5.73
N HIS A 80 -1.45 10.98 5.83
CA HIS A 80 -1.20 9.56 5.56
C HIS A 80 -0.93 9.32 4.08
N VAL A 81 -1.72 9.95 3.20
CA VAL A 81 -1.54 9.81 1.74
C VAL A 81 -0.13 10.27 1.33
N ARG A 82 0.27 11.48 1.74
CA ARG A 82 1.61 12.01 1.47
C ARG A 82 2.74 11.16 2.07
N TYR A 83 2.53 10.62 3.26
CA TYR A 83 3.48 9.70 3.88
C TYR A 83 3.66 8.43 3.03
N LEU A 84 2.56 7.83 2.55
CA LEU A 84 2.59 6.62 1.72
C LEU A 84 3.17 6.89 0.33
N GLU A 85 2.84 8.01 -0.30
CA GLU A 85 3.46 8.47 -1.56
C GLU A 85 4.97 8.63 -1.41
N THR A 86 5.41 9.27 -0.32
CA THR A 86 6.83 9.44 -0.03
C THR A 86 7.50 8.08 0.22
N ALA A 87 6.85 7.19 0.97
CA ALA A 87 7.37 5.84 1.21
C ALA A 87 7.54 5.06 -0.11
N LYS A 88 6.52 5.07 -0.97
CA LYS A 88 6.54 4.44 -2.29
C LYS A 88 7.69 4.95 -3.15
N SER A 89 8.01 6.25 -3.09
CA SER A 89 9.09 6.85 -3.88
C SER A 89 10.50 6.26 -3.63
N TYR A 90 10.70 5.49 -2.55
CA TYR A 90 12.00 4.89 -2.23
C TYR A 90 12.31 3.57 -2.98
N GLY A 91 11.38 3.08 -3.81
CA GLY A 91 11.59 1.92 -4.67
C GLY A 91 10.36 1.58 -5.52
N ASP A 92 10.14 0.30 -5.79
CA ASP A 92 9.19 -0.16 -6.81
C ASP A 92 7.87 -0.67 -6.24
N VAL A 93 7.88 -1.28 -5.05
CA VAL A 93 6.68 -1.94 -4.48
C VAL A 93 6.56 -1.64 -2.99
N LEU A 94 5.49 -0.94 -2.60
CA LEU A 94 5.15 -0.65 -1.21
C LEU A 94 4.19 -1.72 -0.65
N ILE A 95 4.69 -2.44 0.35
CA ILE A 95 3.92 -3.37 1.17
C ILE A 95 3.58 -2.68 2.50
N LEU A 96 2.31 -2.61 2.84
CA LEU A 96 1.80 -2.01 4.06
C LEU A 96 1.34 -3.08 5.05
N GLY A 97 2.02 -3.20 6.18
CA GLY A 97 1.54 -3.95 7.33
C GLY A 97 0.45 -3.19 8.07
N LEU A 98 -0.76 -3.74 8.14
CA LEU A 98 -1.90 -3.13 8.83
C LEU A 98 -2.15 -3.84 10.16
N ASN A 99 -2.16 -3.10 11.27
CA ASN A 99 -2.52 -3.67 12.56
C ASN A 99 -3.98 -4.18 12.55
N SER A 100 -4.20 -5.39 13.07
CA SER A 100 -5.54 -5.95 13.31
C SER A 100 -6.35 -5.11 14.30
N ASP A 101 -7.66 -5.35 14.38
CA ASP A 101 -8.51 -4.66 15.35
C ASP A 101 -8.05 -4.91 16.78
N ARG A 102 -7.71 -6.16 17.11
CA ARG A 102 -7.13 -6.54 18.41
C ARG A 102 -5.85 -5.78 18.71
N SER A 103 -4.91 -5.75 17.77
CA SER A 103 -3.61 -5.07 17.90
C SER A 103 -3.79 -3.57 18.12
N VAL A 104 -4.73 -2.93 17.39
CA VAL A 104 -5.03 -1.51 17.58
C VAL A 104 -5.66 -1.25 18.95
N THR A 105 -6.62 -2.06 19.40
CA THR A 105 -7.21 -1.94 20.74
C THR A 105 -6.15 -2.04 21.83
N ALA A 106 -5.23 -3.01 21.73
CA ALA A 106 -4.14 -3.17 22.69
C ALA A 106 -3.20 -1.95 22.73
N LEU A 107 -2.94 -1.34 21.56
CA LEU A 107 -2.03 -0.18 21.43
C LEU A 107 -2.67 1.16 21.81
N LYS A 108 -3.98 1.33 21.59
CA LYS A 108 -4.67 2.64 21.69
C LYS A 108 -5.76 2.69 22.76
N GLY A 109 -6.12 1.55 23.35
CA GLY A 109 -7.16 1.42 24.37
C GLY A 109 -8.55 1.17 23.81
N GLU A 110 -9.52 1.05 24.72
CA GLU A 110 -10.93 0.83 24.39
C GLU A 110 -11.51 1.96 23.51
N GLY A 111 -12.41 1.59 22.59
CA GLY A 111 -13.02 2.52 21.63
C GLY A 111 -12.20 2.77 20.35
N ARG A 112 -11.13 2.00 20.13
CA ARG A 112 -10.29 2.02 18.93
C ARG A 112 -10.04 0.58 18.46
N PRO A 113 -9.98 0.31 17.15
CA PRO A 113 -10.17 1.25 16.05
C PRO A 113 -11.64 1.64 15.86
N ILE A 114 -11.90 2.73 15.13
CA ILE A 114 -13.24 3.15 14.72
C ILE A 114 -13.70 2.33 13.52
N ASN A 115 -12.80 2.12 12.56
CA ASN A 115 -13.06 1.32 11.37
C ASN A 115 -12.47 -0.09 11.52
N THR A 116 -13.19 -1.11 11.05
CA THR A 116 -12.71 -2.49 11.10
C THR A 116 -11.43 -2.66 10.29
N GLN A 117 -10.64 -3.69 10.61
CA GLN A 117 -9.39 -3.96 9.90
C GLN A 117 -9.60 -4.17 8.40
N MET A 118 -10.74 -4.73 8.01
CA MET A 118 -11.05 -4.95 6.60
C MET A 118 -11.42 -3.65 5.92
N ASP A 119 -12.24 -2.79 6.53
CA ASP A 119 -12.55 -1.47 5.95
C ASP A 119 -11.26 -0.65 5.76
N ARG A 120 -10.38 -0.65 6.77
CA ARG A 120 -9.07 0.01 6.69
C ARG A 120 -8.21 -0.60 5.59
N ALA A 121 -8.18 -1.92 5.46
CA ALA A 121 -7.42 -2.61 4.41
C ALA A 121 -7.92 -2.26 3.02
N TYR A 122 -9.24 -2.28 2.79
CA TYR A 122 -9.86 -1.90 1.52
C TYR A 122 -9.51 -0.47 1.11
N ILE A 123 -9.65 0.48 2.04
CA ILE A 123 -9.36 1.88 1.75
C ILE A 123 -7.87 2.05 1.39
N LEU A 124 -6.97 1.42 2.13
CA LEU A 124 -5.53 1.49 1.87
C LEU A 124 -5.14 0.82 0.55
N ALA A 125 -5.73 -0.34 0.25
CA ALA A 125 -5.54 -1.07 -1.00
C ALA A 125 -6.06 -0.31 -2.23
N ALA A 126 -6.94 0.66 -2.05
CA ALA A 126 -7.41 1.54 -3.11
C ALA A 126 -6.51 2.76 -3.35
N LEU A 127 -5.50 3.00 -2.51
CA LEU A 127 -4.57 4.11 -2.70
C LEU A 127 -3.48 3.73 -3.70
N GLU A 128 -3.29 4.57 -4.72
CA GLU A 128 -2.30 4.37 -5.79
C GLU A 128 -0.88 4.10 -5.27
N ALA A 129 -0.50 4.70 -4.13
CA ALA A 129 0.83 4.51 -3.55
C ALA A 129 1.05 3.11 -2.92
N VAL A 130 -0.01 2.36 -2.63
CA VAL A 130 0.05 1.09 -1.88
C VAL A 130 -0.19 -0.08 -2.84
N ASP A 131 0.82 -0.94 -3.02
CA ASP A 131 0.68 -2.11 -3.89
C ASP A 131 0.07 -3.30 -3.16
N TYR A 132 0.42 -3.49 -1.88
CA TYR A 132 -0.12 -4.60 -1.08
C TYR A 132 -0.39 -4.20 0.36
N VAL A 133 -1.47 -4.74 0.93
CA VAL A 133 -1.84 -4.60 2.34
C VAL A 133 -1.84 -5.98 2.98
N VAL A 134 -1.22 -6.10 4.16
CA VAL A 134 -1.18 -7.35 4.93
C VAL A 134 -1.61 -7.05 6.35
N VAL A 135 -2.71 -7.65 6.79
CA VAL A 135 -3.15 -7.52 8.19
C VAL A 135 -2.32 -8.44 9.07
N PHE A 136 -1.80 -7.91 10.17
CA PHE A 136 -1.04 -8.66 11.18
C PHE A 136 -1.61 -8.42 12.58
N ASP A 137 -1.57 -9.44 13.44
CA ASP A 137 -2.24 -9.44 14.74
C ASP A 137 -1.26 -9.22 15.89
N GLU A 138 0.01 -9.54 15.67
CA GLU A 138 1.11 -9.45 16.62
C GLU A 138 1.32 -8.01 17.15
N ASP A 139 1.94 -7.90 18.33
CA ASP A 139 2.22 -6.59 18.95
C ASP A 139 3.23 -5.77 18.16
N THR A 140 4.08 -6.45 17.39
CA THR A 140 5.07 -5.81 16.53
C THR A 140 5.04 -6.43 15.14
N PRO A 141 5.39 -5.67 14.08
CA PRO A 141 5.40 -6.18 12.70
C PRO A 141 6.62 -7.08 12.42
N TYR A 142 7.42 -7.48 13.42
CA TYR A 142 8.71 -8.11 13.21
C TYR A 142 8.64 -9.38 12.37
N ASP A 143 7.69 -10.27 12.66
CA ASP A 143 7.54 -11.53 11.91
C ASP A 143 7.08 -11.29 10.47
N LEU A 144 6.21 -10.30 10.25
CA LEU A 144 5.82 -9.88 8.90
C LEU A 144 7.01 -9.28 8.14
N ILE A 145 7.79 -8.40 8.78
CA ILE A 145 9.02 -7.84 8.19
C ILE A 145 10.01 -8.96 7.87
N LYS A 146 10.14 -9.97 8.73
CA LYS A 146 11.01 -11.13 8.52
C LYS A 146 10.56 -12.02 7.36
N ALA A 147 9.25 -12.11 7.12
CA ALA A 147 8.70 -12.84 5.97
C ALA A 147 8.95 -12.08 4.66
N VAL A 148 8.75 -10.75 4.65
CA VAL A 148 8.93 -9.90 3.46
C VAL A 148 10.41 -9.64 3.16
N LYS A 149 11.24 -9.44 4.19
CA LYS A 149 12.63 -8.97 4.14
C LYS A 149 12.79 -7.75 3.23
N PRO A 150 12.13 -6.62 3.53
CA PRO A 150 12.12 -5.47 2.62
C PRO A 150 13.50 -4.86 2.45
N HIS A 151 13.75 -4.20 1.32
CA HIS A 151 14.99 -3.46 1.11
C HIS A 151 14.96 -2.15 1.91
N VAL A 152 13.80 -1.51 1.98
CA VAL A 152 13.61 -0.25 2.70
C VAL A 152 12.49 -0.40 3.71
N LEU A 153 12.79 -0.13 4.98
CA LEU A 153 11.82 0.04 6.04
C LEU A 153 11.53 1.54 6.21
N VAL A 154 10.26 1.94 6.14
CA VAL A 154 9.85 3.33 6.30
C VAL A 154 9.05 3.50 7.58
N LYS A 155 9.38 4.55 8.35
CA LYS A 155 8.67 4.98 9.55
C LYS A 155 8.43 6.48 9.55
N GLY A 156 7.46 6.91 10.35
CA GLY A 156 7.25 8.33 10.61
C GLY A 156 8.36 8.96 11.44
N GLY A 157 8.51 10.28 11.35
CA GLY A 157 9.54 11.06 12.06
C GLY A 157 9.51 10.92 13.58
N ASP A 158 8.39 10.49 14.16
CA ASP A 158 8.25 10.22 15.60
C ASP A 158 9.16 9.10 16.13
N TYR A 159 9.82 8.36 15.23
CA TYR A 159 10.81 7.31 15.54
C TYR A 159 12.26 7.82 15.56
N GLU A 160 12.51 9.12 15.34
CA GLU A 160 13.86 9.67 15.43
C GLU A 160 14.44 9.45 16.84
N GLY A 161 15.64 8.85 16.90
CA GLY A 161 16.32 8.48 18.14
C GLY A 161 15.74 7.27 18.88
N LYS A 162 14.80 6.53 18.27
CA LYS A 162 14.20 5.31 18.85
C LYS A 162 14.63 4.07 18.07
N GLU A 163 14.64 2.93 18.77
CA GLU A 163 14.81 1.63 18.14
C GLU A 163 13.60 1.32 17.25
N VAL A 164 13.86 0.95 16.00
CA VAL A 164 12.82 0.59 15.03
C VAL A 164 12.79 -0.92 14.85
N VAL A 165 11.67 -1.52 15.23
CA VAL A 165 11.44 -2.96 15.03
C VAL A 165 11.64 -3.35 13.56
N GLY A 166 12.51 -4.33 13.32
CA GLY A 166 12.81 -4.87 11.99
C GLY A 166 13.87 -4.09 11.21
N GLN A 167 14.51 -3.08 11.82
CA GLN A 167 15.64 -2.37 11.21
C GLN A 167 16.84 -3.29 10.95
N ASP A 168 17.04 -4.33 11.75
CA ASP A 168 18.08 -5.34 11.59
C ASP A 168 17.84 -6.28 10.39
N ILE A 169 16.61 -6.30 9.86
CA ILE A 169 16.20 -7.15 8.74
C ILE A 169 16.27 -6.40 7.41
N ALA A 170 15.96 -5.10 7.42
CA ALA A 170 15.94 -4.27 6.21
C ALA A 170 17.33 -3.73 5.86
N ASP A 171 17.60 -3.53 4.58
CA ASP A 171 18.88 -2.97 4.12
C ASP A 171 19.02 -1.49 4.51
N GLU A 172 17.90 -0.76 4.52
CA GLU A 172 17.85 0.67 4.81
C GLU A 172 16.61 1.05 5.64
N LEU A 173 16.79 1.95 6.61
CA LEU A 173 15.70 2.62 7.34
C LEU A 173 15.54 4.06 6.85
N LYS A 174 14.31 4.44 6.48
CA LYS A 174 13.93 5.83 6.15
C LYS A 174 12.94 6.37 7.17
N LEU A 175 13.22 7.56 7.69
CA LEU A 175 12.29 8.32 8.53
C LEU A 175 11.67 9.44 7.71
N VAL A 176 10.34 9.45 7.60
CA VAL A 176 9.57 10.46 6.86
C VAL A 176 8.87 11.37 7.86
N GLN A 177 9.14 12.67 7.79
CA GLN A 177 8.46 13.63 8.66
C GLN A 177 6.97 13.72 8.32
N PHE A 178 6.13 13.72 9.35
CA PHE A 178 4.70 13.92 9.17
C PHE A 178 4.41 15.36 8.79
N VAL A 179 3.36 15.55 7.99
CA VAL A 179 2.87 16.89 7.65
C VAL A 179 2.21 17.50 8.88
N ASP A 180 2.65 18.70 9.27
CA ASP A 180 2.13 19.43 10.43
C ASP A 180 0.60 19.60 10.40
N GLY A 181 -0.02 19.45 11.58
CA GLY A 181 -1.41 19.84 11.81
C GLY A 181 -2.49 18.80 11.49
N LYS A 182 -2.13 17.58 11.06
CA LYS A 182 -3.08 16.50 10.73
C LYS A 182 -2.82 15.26 11.58
N SER A 183 -3.76 14.91 12.47
CA SER A 183 -3.76 13.60 13.15
C SER A 183 -5.19 13.11 13.36
N THR A 184 -5.39 11.79 13.32
CA THR A 184 -6.68 11.14 13.61
C THR A 184 -7.25 11.60 14.95
N THR A 185 -6.41 11.69 15.98
CA THR A 185 -6.82 12.15 17.32
C THR A 185 -7.42 13.55 17.28
N ARG A 186 -6.76 14.51 16.61
CA ARG A 186 -7.28 15.89 16.50
C ARG A 186 -8.58 15.95 15.70
N THR A 187 -8.76 15.10 14.70
CA THR A 187 -10.03 15.01 13.96
C THR A 187 -11.16 14.55 14.87
N ILE A 188 -10.91 13.54 15.71
CA ILE A 188 -11.92 13.02 16.65
C ILE A 188 -12.24 14.06 17.72
N GLU A 189 -11.22 14.73 18.27
CA GLU A 189 -11.40 15.81 19.26
C GLU A 189 -12.31 16.92 18.71
N LYS A 190 -12.12 17.33 17.44
CA LYS A 190 -12.99 18.32 16.79
C LYS A 190 -14.43 17.85 16.69
N ILE A 191 -14.66 16.61 16.26
CA ILE A 191 -16.00 16.02 16.16
C ILE A 191 -16.68 15.99 17.54
N GLN A 192 -15.96 15.57 18.59
CA GLN A 192 -16.49 15.52 19.96
C GLN A 192 -16.78 16.91 20.54
N GLN A 193 -16.03 17.94 20.10
CA GLN A 193 -16.23 19.33 20.50
C GLN A 193 -17.34 20.05 19.70
N GLY A 194 -17.93 19.40 18.69
CA GLY A 194 -19.06 19.94 17.93
C GLY A 194 -18.70 21.10 16.97
N ASN A 195 -17.44 21.19 16.53
CA ASN A 195 -16.96 22.21 15.58
C ASN A 195 -16.59 21.61 14.23
#